data_AF-N1WUL5-F1
#
_entry.id   AF-N1WUL5-F1
#
_cell.length_a   1.000
_cell.length_b   1.000
_cell.length_c   1.000
_cell.angle_alpha   90.00
_cell.angle_beta   90.00
_cell.angle_gamma   90.00
#
_symmetry.space_group_name_H-M   'P 1'
#
loop_
_entity.id
_entity.type
_entity.pdbx_description
1 polymer ?
#
loop_
_entity_poly.entity_id
_entity_poly.type
_entity_poly.pdbx_seq_one_letter_code
_entity_poly.pdbx_strand_id
1 'polypeptide(L)'
;MNRLLAILTLILLTSCGQSTKSDNAKQTDELAETPTEIETAMIDQEIKQEEKFEKVDCTDLDFISAEQRADSLLAFMEKAIDSSSASRIKWEQKFFCVFPNSFKGMQAVFGYDNDNGASPLYDYPKGANVIQYFSQLKSIPDSTYYDKYVRINIDGIWEADNIGEAFDFANRLVKDTKNSCKVLSTFSDKEIKSVFRFIFDGPHPKNKMNEGTYEDLKLKIDGQNKLLSQLLTESYEELMAEDDGHGH
;
A
#
# COMPACT_ATOMS: atom_id res chain seq x y z
N MET A 1 36.82 -31.82 -16.34
CA MET A 1 37.90 -30.87 -16.03
C MET A 1 37.34 -29.81 -15.09
N ASN A 2 37.57 -29.99 -13.79
CA ASN A 2 37.13 -29.09 -12.73
C ASN A 2 38.03 -27.86 -12.65
N ARG A 3 37.45 -26.66 -12.60
CA ARG A 3 38.13 -25.47 -12.08
C ARG A 3 37.23 -24.81 -11.04
N LEU A 4 37.51 -25.15 -9.79
CA LEU A 4 37.03 -24.48 -8.60
C LEU A 4 37.73 -23.10 -8.54
N LEU A 5 36.98 -22.01 -8.58
CA LEU A 5 37.48 -20.68 -8.23
C LEU A 5 37.05 -20.39 -6.78
N ALA A 6 38.00 -20.34 -5.86
CA ALA A 6 37.78 -19.87 -4.50
C ALA A 6 38.15 -18.37 -4.45
N ILE A 7 37.15 -17.52 -4.22
CA ILE A 7 37.35 -16.09 -3.98
C ILE A 7 37.46 -15.90 -2.46
N LEU A 8 38.66 -15.53 -2.02
CA LEU A 8 38.96 -15.20 -0.63
C LEU A 8 38.65 -13.71 -0.42
N THR A 9 37.60 -13.39 0.33
CA THR A 9 37.27 -12.00 0.68
C THR A 9 37.86 -11.66 2.05
N LEU A 10 38.78 -10.70 2.06
CA LEU A 10 39.44 -10.19 3.26
C LEU A 10 38.59 -9.06 3.86
N ILE A 11 38.00 -9.28 5.04
CA ILE A 11 37.26 -8.25 5.79
C ILE A 11 38.23 -7.61 6.79
N LEU A 12 38.56 -6.33 6.58
CA LEU A 12 39.26 -5.49 7.54
C LEU A 12 38.24 -4.79 8.43
N LEU A 13 38.18 -5.18 9.69
CA LEU A 13 37.43 -4.48 10.74
C LEU A 13 38.36 -3.45 11.40
N THR A 14 38.12 -2.16 11.16
CA THR A 14 38.73 -1.08 11.95
C THR A 14 37.75 -0.63 13.02
N SER A 15 38.00 -1.10 14.24
CA SER A 15 37.41 -0.65 15.49
C SER A 15 38.04 0.69 15.90
N CYS A 16 37.24 1.76 15.99
CA CYS A 16 37.61 2.97 16.72
C CYS A 16 36.77 3.05 17.99
N GLY A 17 37.47 3.11 19.12
CA GLY A 17 36.90 3.20 20.45
C GLY A 17 36.80 4.62 21.00
N GLN A 18 35.89 4.72 21.98
CA GLN A 18 35.94 5.44 23.26
C GLN A 18 35.95 6.97 23.35
N SER A 19 35.19 7.39 24.39
CA SER A 19 35.37 8.55 25.28
C SER A 19 34.80 9.89 24.78
N THR A 20 34.11 10.73 25.55
CA THR A 20 34.08 10.97 27.01
C THR A 20 32.77 11.67 27.42
N LYS A 21 32.40 11.52 28.70
CA LYS A 21 31.42 12.34 29.47
C LYS A 21 31.78 13.83 29.49
N SER A 22 30.79 14.71 29.64
CA SER A 22 30.82 15.79 30.65
C SER A 22 29.44 16.41 30.87
N ASP A 23 29.05 16.48 32.13
CA ASP A 23 27.91 17.23 32.68
C ASP A 23 28.14 18.75 32.61
N ASN A 24 27.05 19.51 32.50
CA ASN A 24 26.61 20.56 33.45
C ASN A 24 25.86 21.74 32.80
N ALA A 25 24.60 21.88 33.24
CA ALA A 25 23.95 23.09 33.74
C ALA A 25 24.38 24.47 33.21
N LYS A 26 23.42 25.22 32.63
CA LYS A 26 22.89 26.41 33.31
C LYS A 26 21.63 26.96 32.64
N GLN A 27 20.62 27.06 33.49
CA GLN A 27 19.43 27.88 33.41
C GLN A 27 19.82 29.36 33.30
N THR A 28 19.19 30.09 32.38
CA THR A 28 19.04 31.54 32.48
C THR A 28 17.65 31.88 31.96
N ASP A 29 16.80 32.34 32.87
CA ASP A 29 15.57 33.05 32.58
C ASP A 29 15.88 34.46 32.06
N GLU A 30 14.86 35.02 31.40
CA GLU A 30 14.41 36.41 31.52
C GLU A 30 14.52 37.33 30.28
N LEU A 31 13.40 38.04 30.10
CA LEU A 31 13.14 39.28 29.35
C LEU A 31 12.66 39.17 27.90
N ALA A 32 11.34 38.97 27.84
CA ALA A 32 10.37 39.74 27.07
C ALA A 32 10.89 40.93 26.22
N GLU A 33 10.66 40.83 24.92
CA GLU A 33 10.33 41.97 24.05
C GLU A 33 9.18 41.56 23.10
N THR A 34 8.03 42.22 23.29
CA THR A 34 7.03 42.47 22.22
C THR A 34 7.46 43.79 21.58
N PRO A 35 7.46 43.96 20.24
CA PRO A 35 6.23 44.08 19.45
C PRO A 35 6.37 43.41 18.05
N THR A 36 5.33 43.15 17.25
CA THR A 36 4.65 44.15 16.43
C THR A 36 3.58 43.41 15.61
N GLU A 37 2.32 43.83 15.72
CA GLU A 37 1.29 43.54 14.72
C GLU A 37 1.74 44.13 13.37
N ILE A 38 1.78 43.33 12.31
CA ILE A 38 1.55 43.64 10.88
C ILE A 38 2.16 42.47 10.07
N GLU A 39 1.31 41.52 9.67
CA GLU A 39 1.27 40.86 8.33
C GLU A 39 0.36 39.64 8.37
N THR A 40 -0.91 39.86 8.72
CA THR A 40 -1.97 38.87 8.52
C THR A 40 -2.72 39.22 7.24
N ALA A 41 -2.10 39.01 6.07
CA ALA A 41 -2.79 39.14 4.78
C ALA A 41 -2.01 38.54 3.59
N MET A 42 -1.37 37.37 3.70
CA MET A 42 -0.80 36.67 2.51
C MET A 42 -0.84 35.14 2.59
N ILE A 43 -1.89 34.57 3.20
CA ILE A 43 -2.17 33.13 3.16
C ILE A 43 -3.62 32.98 2.66
N ASP A 44 -3.85 32.03 1.76
CA ASP A 44 -5.12 31.71 1.08
C ASP A 44 -5.30 32.22 -0.37
N GLN A 45 -4.23 32.21 -1.15
CA GLN A 45 -4.36 31.79 -2.54
C GLN A 45 -3.75 30.39 -2.71
N GLU A 46 -4.39 29.41 -2.08
CA GLU A 46 -4.33 28.03 -2.57
C GLU A 46 -4.89 28.03 -3.99
N ILE A 47 -3.97 27.94 -4.94
CA ILE A 47 -4.24 27.66 -6.34
C ILE A 47 -4.99 26.33 -6.39
N LYS A 48 -6.32 26.38 -6.47
CA LYS A 48 -7.16 25.29 -6.95
C LYS A 48 -6.88 25.07 -8.44
N GLN A 49 -5.67 24.62 -8.76
CA GLN A 49 -5.47 23.93 -10.03
C GLN A 49 -6.12 22.57 -9.83
N GLU A 50 -7.30 22.41 -10.40
CA GLU A 50 -7.89 21.10 -10.64
C GLU A 50 -6.91 20.35 -11.55
N GLU A 51 -5.99 19.61 -10.95
CA GLU A 51 -5.12 18.68 -11.66
C GLU A 51 -6.02 17.67 -12.35
N LYS A 52 -6.09 17.78 -13.68
CA LYS A 52 -6.82 16.84 -14.51
C LYS A 52 -6.10 15.50 -14.45
N PHE A 53 -6.64 14.58 -13.65
CA PHE A 53 -6.11 13.22 -13.55
C PHE A 53 -6.13 12.55 -14.92
N GLU A 54 -4.96 12.18 -15.42
CA GLU A 54 -4.86 11.29 -16.58
C GLU A 54 -5.49 9.95 -16.21
N LYS A 55 -6.58 9.60 -16.88
CA LYS A 55 -7.29 8.34 -16.68
C LYS A 55 -6.84 7.32 -17.72
N VAL A 56 -6.56 6.10 -17.28
CA VAL A 56 -6.42 4.96 -18.17
C VAL A 56 -7.81 4.58 -18.65
N ASP A 57 -7.99 4.52 -19.98
CA ASP A 57 -9.25 4.11 -20.57
C ASP A 57 -9.38 2.58 -20.55
N CYS A 58 -10.43 2.10 -19.87
CA CYS A 58 -10.73 0.68 -19.70
C CYS A 58 -12.07 0.27 -20.33
N THR A 59 -12.68 1.11 -21.19
CA THR A 59 -14.05 0.88 -21.71
C THR A 59 -14.19 -0.36 -22.60
N ASP A 60 -13.09 -0.87 -23.14
CA ASP A 60 -13.13 -1.91 -24.18
C ASP A 60 -13.05 -3.36 -23.63
N LEU A 61 -13.14 -3.54 -22.31
CA LEU A 61 -12.92 -4.83 -21.67
C LEU A 61 -14.11 -5.21 -20.78
N ASP A 62 -15.09 -5.90 -21.38
CA ASP A 62 -16.15 -6.58 -20.66
C ASP A 62 -15.82 -8.07 -20.55
N PHE A 63 -15.76 -8.58 -19.31
CA PHE A 63 -15.44 -9.99 -19.04
C PHE A 63 -16.66 -10.68 -18.47
N ILE A 64 -17.06 -11.75 -19.15
CA ILE A 64 -18.28 -12.49 -18.81
C ILE A 64 -18.04 -13.41 -17.61
N SER A 65 -16.80 -13.90 -17.41
CA SER A 65 -16.47 -14.81 -16.31
C SER A 65 -15.11 -14.55 -15.64
N ALA A 66 -14.92 -15.14 -14.46
CA ALA A 66 -13.66 -15.08 -13.71
C ALA A 66 -12.51 -15.77 -14.45
N GLU A 67 -12.79 -16.86 -15.17
CA GLU A 67 -11.82 -17.60 -15.99
C GLU A 67 -11.29 -16.73 -17.13
N GLN A 68 -12.19 -16.06 -17.87
CA GLN A 68 -11.79 -15.17 -18.96
C GLN A 68 -10.94 -14.01 -18.45
N ARG A 69 -11.27 -13.48 -17.26
CA ARG A 69 -10.48 -12.45 -16.59
C ARG A 69 -9.10 -12.98 -16.20
N ALA A 70 -9.02 -14.16 -15.60
CA ALA A 70 -7.76 -14.80 -15.21
C ALA A 70 -6.85 -15.07 -16.42
N ASP A 71 -7.39 -15.63 -17.51
CA ASP A 71 -6.65 -15.87 -18.74
C ASP A 71 -6.09 -14.58 -19.33
N SER A 72 -6.89 -13.51 -19.31
CA SER A 72 -6.49 -12.19 -19.80
C SER A 72 -5.40 -11.57 -18.93
N LEU A 73 -5.47 -11.72 -17.60
CA LEU A 73 -4.43 -11.26 -16.67
C LEU A 73 -3.09 -11.92 -16.99
N LEU A 74 -3.08 -13.24 -17.13
CA LEU A 74 -1.86 -13.99 -17.44
C LEU A 74 -1.29 -13.58 -18.80
N ALA A 75 -2.14 -13.52 -19.82
CA ALA A 75 -1.71 -13.18 -21.17
C ALA A 75 -1.17 -11.74 -21.28
N PHE A 76 -1.76 -10.78 -20.56
CA PHE A 76 -1.28 -9.40 -20.56
C PHE A 76 -0.02 -9.22 -19.72
N MET A 77 0.08 -9.91 -18.58
CA MET A 77 1.30 -9.94 -17.77
C MET A 77 2.48 -10.51 -18.56
N GLU A 78 2.32 -11.67 -19.19
CA GLU A 78 3.35 -12.32 -20.02
C GLU A 78 3.82 -11.39 -21.15
N LYS A 79 2.87 -10.83 -21.90
CA LYS A 79 3.19 -9.89 -22.98
C LYS A 79 3.90 -8.64 -22.48
N ALA A 80 3.56 -8.14 -21.29
CA ALA A 80 4.22 -6.97 -20.73
C ALA A 80 5.67 -7.28 -20.30
N ILE A 81 5.92 -8.47 -19.74
CA ILE A 81 7.26 -8.93 -19.33
C ILE A 81 8.17 -9.10 -20.56
N ASP A 82 7.65 -9.63 -21.66
CA ASP A 82 8.42 -9.93 -22.88
C ASP A 82 8.55 -8.75 -23.85
N SER A 83 7.92 -7.61 -23.55
CA SER A 83 7.86 -6.47 -24.46
C SER A 83 8.96 -5.43 -24.23
N SER A 84 9.29 -4.68 -25.29
CA SER A 84 10.04 -3.42 -25.18
C SER A 84 9.27 -2.38 -24.37
N SER A 85 9.94 -1.31 -23.91
CA SER A 85 9.33 -0.29 -23.03
C SER A 85 8.01 0.31 -23.55
N ALA A 86 7.92 0.67 -24.83
CA ALA A 86 6.71 1.25 -25.41
C ALA A 86 5.55 0.24 -25.49
N SER A 87 5.82 -0.99 -25.92
CA SER A 87 4.81 -2.06 -25.97
C SER A 87 4.41 -2.54 -24.58
N ARG A 88 5.34 -2.52 -23.63
CA ARG A 88 5.12 -2.88 -22.23
C ARG A 88 4.09 -1.98 -21.57
N ILE A 89 4.18 -0.66 -21.75
CA ILE A 89 3.18 0.30 -21.22
C ILE A 89 1.76 -0.08 -21.66
N LYS A 90 1.58 -0.39 -22.95
CA LYS A 90 0.28 -0.82 -23.48
C LYS A 90 -0.24 -2.09 -22.82
N TRP A 91 0.62 -3.07 -22.58
CA TRP A 91 0.21 -4.33 -21.95
C TRP A 91 -0.01 -4.19 -20.45
N GLU A 92 0.77 -3.36 -19.76
CA GLU A 92 0.55 -3.00 -18.35
C GLU A 92 -0.80 -2.27 -18.16
N GLN A 93 -1.16 -1.35 -19.06
CA GLN A 93 -2.48 -0.70 -19.04
C GLN A 93 -3.62 -1.69 -19.25
N LYS A 94 -3.47 -2.62 -20.20
CA LYS A 94 -4.45 -3.70 -20.38
C LYS A 94 -4.56 -4.58 -19.15
N PHE A 95 -3.42 -5.03 -18.62
CA PHE A 95 -3.37 -5.80 -17.37
C PHE A 95 -4.10 -5.06 -16.24
N PHE A 96 -3.78 -3.78 -16.04
CA PHE A 96 -4.41 -2.93 -15.04
C PHE A 96 -5.93 -2.85 -15.22
N CYS A 97 -6.42 -2.68 -16.45
CA CYS A 97 -7.86 -2.62 -16.72
C CYS A 97 -8.57 -3.94 -16.40
N VAL A 98 -7.94 -5.09 -16.65
CA VAL A 98 -8.51 -6.42 -16.34
C VAL A 98 -8.42 -6.75 -14.85
N PHE A 99 -7.43 -6.21 -14.15
CA PHE A 99 -7.24 -6.47 -12.72
C PHE A 99 -8.51 -6.07 -11.94
N PRO A 100 -8.97 -6.90 -10.98
CA PRO A 100 -10.20 -6.62 -10.27
C PRO A 100 -10.24 -5.21 -9.65
N ASN A 101 -11.44 -4.68 -9.48
CA ASN A 101 -11.66 -3.32 -8.97
C ASN A 101 -12.56 -3.30 -7.71
N SER A 102 -12.68 -4.45 -7.04
CA SER A 102 -13.38 -4.64 -5.77
C SER A 102 -12.86 -5.88 -5.07
N PHE A 103 -13.03 -5.96 -3.75
CA PHE A 103 -12.64 -7.14 -2.97
C PHE A 103 -13.34 -8.42 -3.47
N LYS A 104 -14.65 -8.37 -3.72
CA LYS A 104 -15.39 -9.50 -4.32
C LYS A 104 -14.82 -9.94 -5.67
N GLY A 105 -14.36 -8.98 -6.48
CA GLY A 105 -13.67 -9.28 -7.73
C GLY A 105 -12.32 -9.95 -7.52
N MET A 106 -11.61 -9.61 -6.45
CA MET A 106 -10.38 -10.29 -6.03
C MET A 106 -10.70 -11.73 -5.59
N GLN A 107 -11.68 -11.93 -4.71
CA GLN A 107 -12.14 -13.25 -4.28
C GLN A 107 -12.50 -14.15 -5.46
N ALA A 108 -13.30 -13.64 -6.41
CA ALA A 108 -13.74 -14.43 -7.56
C ALA A 108 -12.60 -14.89 -8.50
N VAL A 109 -11.44 -14.23 -8.44
CA VAL A 109 -10.28 -14.55 -9.31
C VAL A 109 -9.20 -15.30 -8.53
N PHE A 110 -8.92 -14.90 -7.30
CA PHE A 110 -7.75 -15.33 -6.52
C PHE A 110 -8.10 -16.08 -5.23
N GLY A 111 -9.35 -16.03 -4.79
CA GLY A 111 -9.76 -16.54 -3.49
C GLY A 111 -10.27 -17.98 -3.50
N TYR A 112 -10.63 -18.45 -2.31
CA TYR A 112 -11.35 -19.70 -2.10
C TYR A 112 -12.77 -19.46 -1.62
N ASP A 113 -13.72 -20.23 -2.12
CA ASP A 113 -15.10 -20.23 -1.64
C ASP A 113 -15.48 -21.64 -1.18
N ASN A 114 -16.15 -21.76 -0.02
CA ASN A 114 -16.48 -23.07 0.54
C ASN A 114 -17.49 -23.85 -0.32
N ASP A 115 -18.34 -23.16 -1.08
CA ASP A 115 -19.36 -23.77 -1.91
C ASP A 115 -18.85 -24.06 -3.33
N ASN A 116 -18.05 -23.15 -3.89
CA ASN A 116 -17.59 -23.18 -5.28
C ASN A 116 -16.13 -23.65 -5.43
N GLY A 117 -15.38 -23.75 -4.33
CA GLY A 117 -13.98 -24.16 -4.30
C GLY A 117 -13.00 -23.05 -4.70
N ALA A 118 -11.86 -23.47 -5.23
CA ALA A 118 -10.76 -22.59 -5.62
C ALA A 118 -11.10 -21.78 -6.88
N SER A 119 -10.84 -20.47 -6.82
CA SER A 119 -10.95 -19.58 -7.99
C SER A 119 -9.82 -19.80 -9.02
N PRO A 120 -9.95 -19.31 -10.26
CA PRO A 120 -9.02 -19.64 -11.35
C PRO A 120 -7.53 -19.34 -11.10
N LEU A 121 -7.22 -18.36 -10.24
CA LEU A 121 -5.87 -17.98 -9.81
C LEU A 121 -5.66 -18.18 -8.31
N TYR A 122 -6.35 -19.14 -7.69
CA TYR A 122 -6.11 -19.52 -6.30
C TYR A 122 -4.72 -20.16 -6.08
N ASP A 123 -4.21 -20.91 -7.06
CA ASP A 123 -2.98 -21.70 -6.85
C ASP A 123 -1.71 -20.84 -6.73
N TYR A 124 -0.87 -21.18 -5.75
CA TYR A 124 0.48 -20.65 -5.59
C TYR A 124 1.49 -21.39 -6.51
N PRO A 125 2.49 -20.70 -7.10
CA PRO A 125 2.79 -19.26 -7.00
C PRO A 125 2.05 -18.41 -8.03
N LYS A 126 1.19 -19.01 -8.86
CA LYS A 126 0.63 -18.35 -10.04
C LYS A 126 -0.23 -17.13 -9.67
N GLY A 127 -1.16 -17.28 -8.73
CA GLY A 127 -1.99 -16.17 -8.23
C GLY A 127 -1.17 -15.07 -7.56
N ALA A 128 -0.31 -15.47 -6.62
CA ALA A 128 0.59 -14.56 -5.90
C ALA A 128 1.48 -13.73 -6.84
N ASN A 129 2.02 -14.33 -7.90
CA ASN A 129 2.83 -13.62 -8.89
C ASN A 129 2.03 -12.56 -9.66
N VAL A 130 0.75 -12.82 -9.95
CA VAL A 130 -0.14 -11.85 -10.64
C VAL A 130 -0.45 -10.67 -9.73
N ILE A 131 -0.75 -10.91 -8.45
CA ILE A 131 -0.97 -9.85 -7.44
C ILE A 131 0.32 -9.04 -7.24
N GLN A 132 1.46 -9.72 -7.11
CA GLN A 132 2.75 -9.07 -7.00
C GLN A 132 3.04 -8.18 -8.23
N TYR A 133 2.74 -8.68 -9.44
CA TYR A 133 2.92 -7.90 -10.66
C TYR A 133 2.05 -6.64 -10.67
N PHE A 134 0.78 -6.72 -10.25
CA PHE A 134 -0.08 -5.55 -10.08
C PHE A 134 0.57 -4.50 -9.17
N SER A 135 1.12 -4.92 -8.03
CA SER A 135 1.77 -4.00 -7.10
C SER A 135 2.98 -3.29 -7.74
N GLN A 136 3.62 -3.88 -8.75
CA GLN A 136 4.85 -3.38 -9.36
C GLN A 136 4.64 -2.50 -10.59
N LEU A 137 3.38 -2.25 -11.00
CA LEU A 137 3.07 -1.41 -12.15
C LEU A 137 3.62 0.01 -11.96
N LYS A 138 4.27 0.55 -13.00
CA LYS A 138 4.83 1.91 -13.00
C LYS A 138 4.30 2.79 -14.14
N SER A 139 3.59 2.19 -15.10
CA SER A 139 3.04 2.90 -16.26
C SER A 139 1.65 3.48 -16.05
N ILE A 140 1.07 3.27 -14.87
CA ILE A 140 -0.28 3.74 -14.53
C ILE A 140 -0.14 5.03 -13.72
N PRO A 141 -0.88 6.12 -14.06
CA PRO A 141 -0.89 7.34 -13.28
C PRO A 141 -1.29 7.05 -11.82
N ASP A 142 -0.54 7.61 -10.86
CA ASP A 142 -0.70 7.32 -9.42
C ASP A 142 -2.15 7.45 -8.94
N SER A 143 -2.86 8.49 -9.38
CA SER A 143 -4.27 8.70 -9.06
C SER A 143 -5.18 7.53 -9.46
N THR A 144 -5.00 7.03 -10.68
CA THR A 144 -5.77 5.91 -11.23
C THR A 144 -5.36 4.62 -10.54
N TYR A 145 -4.07 4.43 -10.30
CA TYR A 145 -3.53 3.25 -9.63
C TYR A 145 -4.05 3.11 -8.20
N TYR A 146 -3.92 4.19 -7.39
CA TYR A 146 -4.36 4.19 -6.00
C TYR A 146 -5.88 4.17 -5.87
N ASP A 147 -6.67 4.74 -6.80
CA ASP A 147 -8.14 4.62 -6.75
C ASP A 147 -8.54 3.14 -6.85
N LYS A 148 -7.95 2.40 -7.80
CA LYS A 148 -8.17 0.95 -7.91
C LYS A 148 -7.70 0.20 -6.67
N TYR A 149 -6.49 0.49 -6.19
CA TYR A 149 -5.93 -0.20 -5.01
C TYR A 149 -6.78 0.04 -3.74
N VAL A 150 -7.31 1.24 -3.55
CA VAL A 150 -8.23 1.52 -2.45
C VAL A 150 -9.53 0.73 -2.65
N ARG A 151 -10.13 0.78 -3.84
CA ARG A 151 -11.39 0.07 -4.13
C ARG A 151 -11.33 -1.44 -3.95
N ILE A 152 -10.21 -2.09 -4.28
CA ILE A 152 -10.06 -3.54 -4.05
C ILE A 152 -9.98 -3.92 -2.58
N ASN A 153 -9.63 -2.98 -1.70
CA ASN A 153 -9.49 -3.19 -0.26
C ASN A 153 -10.72 -2.76 0.54
N ILE A 154 -11.68 -2.06 -0.08
CA ILE A 154 -12.97 -1.75 0.56
C ILE A 154 -13.75 -3.05 0.77
N ASP A 155 -14.31 -3.19 1.97
CA ASP A 155 -14.99 -4.37 2.49
C ASP A 155 -14.11 -5.64 2.48
N GLY A 156 -12.79 -5.45 2.47
CA GLY A 156 -11.83 -6.53 2.55
C GLY A 156 -11.84 -7.18 3.94
N ILE A 157 -11.73 -8.50 3.94
CA ILE A 157 -11.61 -9.34 5.12
C ILE A 157 -10.43 -10.29 4.91
N TRP A 158 -9.77 -10.65 6.00
CA TRP A 158 -8.70 -11.63 5.93
C TRP A 158 -9.24 -12.98 5.48
N GLU A 159 -8.51 -13.61 4.56
CA GLU A 159 -8.69 -14.98 4.11
C GLU A 159 -7.32 -15.67 4.15
N ALA A 160 -7.29 -16.98 4.36
CA ALA A 160 -6.03 -17.75 4.46
C ALA A 160 -5.32 -17.98 3.11
N ASP A 161 -5.81 -17.35 2.04
CA ASP A 161 -5.40 -17.57 0.66
C ASP A 161 -4.52 -16.42 0.13
N ASN A 162 -4.44 -16.25 -1.19
CA ASN A 162 -3.62 -15.21 -1.82
C ASN A 162 -4.12 -13.78 -1.58
N ILE A 163 -5.29 -13.59 -0.95
CA ILE A 163 -5.93 -12.28 -0.80
C ILE A 163 -5.78 -11.65 0.60
N GLY A 164 -4.86 -12.15 1.43
CA GLY A 164 -4.57 -11.57 2.74
C GLY A 164 -3.83 -10.23 2.73
N GLU A 165 -3.76 -9.60 3.92
CA GLU A 165 -2.93 -8.41 4.23
C GLU A 165 -3.13 -7.23 3.26
N ALA A 166 -4.37 -7.01 2.79
CA ALA A 166 -4.69 -5.96 1.84
C ALA A 166 -3.79 -5.95 0.59
N PHE A 167 -3.31 -7.12 0.16
CA PHE A 167 -2.42 -7.27 -0.99
C PHE A 167 -1.15 -6.40 -0.91
N ASP A 168 -0.46 -6.33 0.24
CA ASP A 168 0.75 -5.49 0.43
C ASP A 168 0.47 -3.97 0.44
N PHE A 169 -0.79 -3.53 0.64
CA PHE A 169 -1.14 -2.11 0.54
C PHE A 169 -0.48 -1.24 1.61
N ALA A 170 -0.23 -1.76 2.82
CA ALA A 170 0.52 -1.05 3.86
C ALA A 170 1.90 -0.58 3.36
N ASN A 171 2.65 -1.48 2.71
CA ASN A 171 3.95 -1.14 2.15
C ASN A 171 3.86 -0.10 1.04
N ARG A 172 2.73 -0.04 0.32
CA ARG A 172 2.48 0.98 -0.70
C ARG A 172 2.17 2.35 -0.11
N LEU A 173 1.40 2.40 0.98
CA LEU A 173 1.16 3.62 1.74
C LEU A 173 2.46 4.18 2.33
N VAL A 174 3.38 3.33 2.82
CA VAL A 174 4.67 3.79 3.33
C VAL A 174 5.60 4.30 2.21
N LYS A 175 5.65 3.61 1.07
CA LYS A 175 6.56 3.94 -0.04
C LYS A 175 6.18 5.22 -0.79
N ASP A 176 4.88 5.48 -0.95
CA ASP A 176 4.37 6.68 -1.62
C ASP A 176 3.16 7.24 -0.86
N THR A 177 3.45 7.74 0.33
CA THR A 177 2.45 8.26 1.26
C THR A 177 1.70 9.47 0.70
N LYS A 178 2.38 10.33 -0.07
CA LYS A 178 1.77 11.57 -0.57
C LYS A 178 0.64 11.29 -1.56
N ASN A 179 0.91 10.50 -2.61
CA ASN A 179 -0.10 10.22 -3.63
C ASN A 179 -1.20 9.33 -3.09
N SER A 180 -0.86 8.32 -2.29
CA SER A 180 -1.85 7.43 -1.70
C SER A 180 -2.78 8.15 -0.73
N CYS A 181 -2.27 9.02 0.16
CA CYS A 181 -3.11 9.84 1.06
C CYS A 181 -4.02 10.78 0.28
N LYS A 182 -3.50 11.42 -0.78
CA LYS A 182 -4.30 12.29 -1.64
C LYS A 182 -5.51 11.53 -2.20
N VAL A 183 -5.31 10.31 -2.70
CA VAL A 183 -6.41 9.51 -3.25
C VAL A 183 -7.32 8.96 -2.16
N LEU A 184 -6.78 8.43 -1.05
CA LEU A 184 -7.60 7.96 0.08
C LEU A 184 -8.57 9.04 0.57
N SER A 185 -8.12 10.29 0.66
CA SER A 185 -8.96 11.42 1.13
C SER A 185 -10.17 11.75 0.24
N THR A 186 -10.28 11.12 -0.93
CA THR A 186 -11.46 11.26 -1.81
C THR A 186 -12.59 10.27 -1.50
N PHE A 187 -12.32 9.27 -0.64
CA PHE A 187 -13.29 8.28 -0.20
C PHE A 187 -13.97 8.73 1.10
N SER A 188 -15.09 8.09 1.43
CA SER A 188 -15.77 8.34 2.71
C SER A 188 -14.99 7.77 3.89
N ASP A 189 -15.16 8.35 5.08
CA ASP A 189 -14.54 7.86 6.31
C ASP A 189 -14.81 6.35 6.54
N LYS A 190 -16.03 5.90 6.21
CA LYS A 190 -16.41 4.48 6.32
C LYS A 190 -15.55 3.60 5.40
N GLU A 191 -15.39 3.99 4.14
CA GLU A 191 -14.57 3.25 3.17
C GLU A 191 -13.10 3.25 3.58
N ILE A 192 -12.58 4.40 4.04
CA ILE A 192 -11.21 4.52 4.53
C ILE A 192 -10.95 3.59 5.72
N LYS A 193 -11.86 3.59 6.71
CA LYS A 193 -11.75 2.70 7.87
C LYS A 193 -11.78 1.23 7.48
N SER A 194 -12.63 0.86 6.53
CA SER A 194 -12.68 -0.50 6.01
C SER A 194 -11.34 -0.93 5.41
N VAL A 195 -10.71 -0.07 4.62
CA VAL A 195 -9.38 -0.33 4.04
C VAL A 195 -8.30 -0.47 5.12
N PHE A 196 -8.29 0.43 6.12
CA PHE A 196 -7.32 0.36 7.21
C PHE A 196 -7.52 -0.87 8.09
N ARG A 197 -8.77 -1.25 8.39
CA ARG A 197 -9.05 -2.50 9.10
C ARG A 197 -8.45 -3.69 8.37
N PHE A 198 -8.69 -3.80 7.06
CA PHE A 198 -8.22 -4.93 6.27
C PHE A 198 -6.68 -5.07 6.23
N ILE A 199 -5.94 -3.97 6.29
CA ILE A 199 -4.47 -3.99 6.37
C ILE A 199 -3.97 -4.78 7.58
N PHE A 200 -4.66 -4.68 8.71
CA PHE A 200 -4.25 -5.32 9.97
C PHE A 200 -5.00 -6.61 10.26
N ASP A 201 -5.99 -6.95 9.42
CA ASP A 201 -6.79 -8.14 9.58
C ASP A 201 -5.96 -9.40 9.34
N GLY A 202 -6.21 -10.44 10.13
CA GLY A 202 -5.36 -11.62 10.21
C GLY A 202 -5.87 -12.64 11.20
N PRO A 203 -5.30 -13.86 11.22
CA PRO A 203 -5.72 -14.89 12.17
C PRO A 203 -5.38 -14.48 13.60
N HIS A 204 -4.38 -13.62 13.81
CA HIS A 204 -4.01 -13.08 15.11
C HIS A 204 -3.64 -11.60 14.94
N PRO A 205 -4.62 -10.68 14.90
CA PRO A 205 -4.35 -9.28 14.57
C PRO A 205 -3.52 -8.56 15.64
N LYS A 206 -3.58 -9.00 16.91
CA LYS A 206 -2.66 -8.56 17.99
C LYS A 206 -1.30 -9.23 17.90
N ASN A 207 -0.45 -8.73 17.01
CA ASN A 207 0.93 -9.21 16.90
C ASN A 207 1.92 -8.05 16.68
N LYS A 208 3.21 -8.31 16.93
CA LYS A 208 4.29 -7.30 16.80
C LYS A 208 4.49 -6.77 15.38
N MET A 209 4.17 -7.56 14.37
CA MET A 209 4.28 -7.13 12.97
C MET A 209 3.22 -6.07 12.65
N ASN A 210 1.98 -6.29 13.08
CA ASN A 210 0.90 -5.31 12.95
C ASN A 210 1.16 -4.05 13.77
N GLU A 211 1.67 -4.18 15.00
CA GLU A 211 2.09 -3.04 15.83
C GLU A 211 3.14 -2.18 15.10
N GLY A 212 4.21 -2.80 14.59
CA GLY A 212 5.24 -2.07 13.83
C GLY A 212 4.70 -1.44 12.54
N THR A 213 3.83 -2.15 11.81
CA THR A 213 3.18 -1.62 10.61
C THR A 213 2.29 -0.43 10.93
N TYR A 214 1.56 -0.47 12.04
CA TYR A 214 0.73 0.63 12.51
C TYR A 214 1.57 1.85 12.87
N GLU A 215 2.66 1.69 13.62
CA GLU A 215 3.55 2.79 14.00
C GLU A 215 4.14 3.49 12.77
N ASP A 216 4.62 2.70 11.80
CA ASP A 216 5.17 3.21 10.54
C ASP A 216 4.13 3.97 9.72
N LEU A 217 2.95 3.39 9.53
CA LEU A 217 1.85 4.03 8.79
C LEU A 217 1.39 5.30 9.48
N LYS A 218 1.18 5.26 10.80
CA LYS A 218 0.75 6.41 11.60
C LYS A 218 1.74 7.55 11.45
N LEU A 219 3.04 7.31 11.61
CA LEU A 219 4.06 8.35 11.47
C LEU A 219 4.05 8.98 10.08
N LYS A 220 3.94 8.17 9.02
CA LYS A 220 3.94 8.65 7.63
C LYS A 220 2.68 9.43 7.28
N ILE A 221 1.51 8.86 7.58
CA ILE A 221 0.20 9.43 7.24
C ILE A 221 -0.06 10.70 8.06
N ASP A 222 0.32 10.74 9.34
CA ASP A 222 0.17 11.92 10.19
C ASP A 222 0.89 13.16 9.63
N GLY A 223 2.02 12.95 8.95
CA GLY A 223 2.76 14.00 8.26
C GLY A 223 2.13 14.48 6.94
N GLN A 224 1.10 13.79 6.42
CA GLN A 224 0.40 14.14 5.17
C GLN A 224 -1.04 14.58 5.42
N ASN A 225 -1.79 13.86 6.25
CA ASN A 225 -3.20 14.10 6.51
C ASN A 225 -3.62 13.61 7.91
N LYS A 226 -3.94 14.55 8.79
CA LYS A 226 -4.33 14.27 10.19
C LYS A 226 -5.61 13.46 10.32
N LEU A 227 -6.60 13.69 9.45
CA LEU A 227 -7.85 12.93 9.47
C LEU A 227 -7.59 11.46 9.11
N LEU A 228 -6.79 11.20 8.06
CA LEU A 228 -6.45 9.83 7.70
C LEU A 228 -5.67 9.12 8.82
N SER A 229 -4.76 9.82 9.49
CA SER A 229 -4.04 9.29 10.66
C SER A 229 -4.97 8.93 11.81
N GLN A 230 -5.97 9.78 12.10
CA GLN A 230 -7.00 9.49 13.08
C GLN A 230 -7.83 8.27 12.70
N LEU A 231 -8.31 8.18 11.45
CA LEU A 231 -9.09 7.04 10.97
C LEU A 231 -8.30 5.72 10.99
N LEU A 232 -6.99 5.78 10.72
CA LEU A 232 -6.07 4.64 10.88
C LEU A 232 -6.04 4.16 12.33
N THR A 233 -5.83 5.07 13.29
CA THR A 233 -5.80 4.75 14.72
C THR A 233 -7.12 4.15 15.18
N GLU A 234 -8.25 4.76 14.82
CA GLU A 234 -9.58 4.25 15.19
C GLU A 234 -9.80 2.82 14.66
N SER A 235 -9.46 2.57 13.39
CA SER A 235 -9.64 1.25 12.77
C SER A 235 -8.75 0.17 13.40
N TYR A 236 -7.50 0.53 13.73
CA TYR A 236 -6.56 -0.36 14.40
C TYR A 236 -7.03 -0.70 15.81
N GLU A 237 -7.39 0.31 16.61
CA GLU A 237 -7.85 0.13 17.99
C GLU A 237 -9.16 -0.67 18.07
N GLU A 238 -10.11 -0.40 17.16
CA GLU A 238 -11.35 -1.18 17.04
C GLU A 238 -11.05 -2.66 16.78
N LEU A 239 -10.19 -2.98 15.80
CA LEU A 239 -9.80 -4.36 15.51
C LEU A 239 -9.08 -5.03 16.70
N MET A 240 -8.19 -4.30 17.39
CA MET A 240 -7.55 -4.83 18.59
C MET A 240 -8.56 -5.06 19.72
N ALA A 241 -9.64 -4.29 19.83
CA ALA A 241 -10.63 -4.51 20.88
C ALA A 241 -11.46 -5.80 20.65
N GLU A 242 -11.60 -6.23 19.39
CA GLU A 242 -12.38 -7.42 19.00
C GLU A 242 -11.64 -8.75 19.21
N ASP A 243 -10.30 -8.75 19.18
CA ASP A 243 -9.52 -9.97 19.35
C ASP A 243 -9.64 -10.53 20.77
N ASP A 244 -10.28 -11.69 20.90
CA ASP A 244 -10.49 -12.40 22.15
C ASP A 244 -9.37 -13.42 22.46
N GLY A 245 -8.33 -13.48 21.62
CA GLY A 245 -7.20 -14.42 21.74
C GLY A 245 -7.46 -15.78 21.08
N HIS A 246 -8.64 -15.98 20.50
CA HIS A 246 -8.96 -17.07 19.61
C HIS A 246 -9.08 -16.48 18.21
N GLY A 247 -8.13 -16.79 17.33
CA GLY A 247 -8.13 -16.24 15.97
C GLY A 247 -9.46 -16.41 15.25
N HIS A 248 -9.70 -15.56 14.24
CA HIS A 248 -10.90 -15.59 13.40
C HIS A 248 -11.22 -16.99 12.84
#